data_AF-A0A522LEE8-F1
#
_entry.id   AF-A0A522LEE8-F1
#
_cell.length_a   1.000
_cell.length_b   1.000
_cell.length_c   1.000
_cell.angle_alpha   90.00
_cell.angle_beta   90.00
_cell.angle_gamma   90.00
#
_symmetry.space_group_name_H-M   'P 1'
#
loop_
_entity.id
_entity.type
_entity.pdbx_description
1 polymer ?
#
loop_
_entity_poly.entity_id
_entity_poly.type
_entity_poly.pdbx_seq_one_letter_code
_entity_poly.pdbx_strand_id
1 'polypeptide(L)'
;MTPLLDETHYPAADFGALSHRRWRVEEAFKRIKHRLRLEAATGLTHLAFQQDFAAKVLADNLHALLTATLPADDTPPAQAASRPNRTYAIGALRPILVGCRLRASACLDALTSVLNVIARTRCRIQSGRSYPRFPRIKPHTYFAYKLCC
;
A
#
# COMPACT_ATOMS: atom_id res chain seq x y z
N MET A 1 2.52 2.27 -27.02
CA MET A 1 1.85 3.17 -27.97
C MET A 1 0.89 4.06 -27.20
N THR A 2 0.94 5.36 -27.42
CA THR A 2 0.08 6.37 -26.81
C THR A 2 -0.83 6.98 -27.89
N PRO A 3 -2.07 7.38 -27.57
CA PRO A 3 -2.94 8.08 -28.50
C PRO A 3 -2.56 9.55 -28.71
N LEU A 4 -1.60 10.07 -27.93
CA LEU A 4 -1.03 11.40 -28.08
C LEU A 4 0.04 11.37 -29.17
N LEU A 5 -0.25 12.04 -30.29
CA LEU A 5 0.60 12.08 -31.49
C LEU A 5 1.22 13.46 -31.74
N ASP A 6 0.81 14.48 -30.99
CA ASP A 6 1.35 15.83 -31.11
C ASP A 6 2.69 15.94 -30.36
N GLU A 7 3.77 15.88 -31.12
CA GLU A 7 5.15 15.94 -30.62
C GLU A 7 5.53 17.33 -30.10
N THR A 8 4.79 18.39 -30.46
CA THR A 8 5.05 19.75 -29.98
C THR A 8 4.47 19.98 -28.59
N HIS A 9 3.27 19.45 -28.32
CA HIS A 9 2.62 19.54 -27.01
C HIS A 9 3.00 18.40 -26.06
N TYR A 10 3.41 17.24 -26.58
CA TYR A 10 3.74 16.05 -25.78
C TYR A 10 5.09 15.44 -26.20
N PRO A 11 6.22 16.01 -25.74
CA PRO A 11 7.55 15.52 -26.06
C PRO A 11 7.76 14.06 -25.62
N ALA A 12 8.46 13.27 -26.44
CA ALA A 12 8.71 11.86 -26.17
C ALA A 12 9.43 11.59 -24.83
N ALA A 13 10.28 12.53 -24.41
CA ALA A 13 11.06 12.45 -23.17
C ALA A 13 10.17 12.38 -21.90
N ASP A 14 8.98 12.97 -21.93
CA ASP A 14 8.08 13.02 -20.78
C ASP A 14 7.38 11.68 -20.50
N PHE A 15 7.23 10.84 -21.54
CA PHE A 15 6.58 9.52 -21.41
C PHE A 15 7.41 8.53 -20.60
N GLY A 16 8.73 8.71 -20.49
CA GLY A 16 9.59 7.86 -19.67
C GLY A 16 9.20 7.93 -18.19
N ALA A 17 9.04 9.14 -17.67
CA ALA A 17 8.59 9.38 -16.30
C ALA A 17 7.15 8.89 -16.07
N LEU A 18 6.26 9.09 -17.04
CA LEU A 18 4.88 8.60 -16.96
C LEU A 18 4.82 7.06 -16.93
N SER A 19 5.60 6.40 -17.77
CA SER A 19 5.68 4.94 -17.83
C SER A 19 6.23 4.37 -16.52
N HIS A 20 7.19 5.06 -15.90
CA HIS A 20 7.71 4.69 -14.58
C HIS A 20 6.61 4.78 -13.50
N ARG A 21 5.70 5.76 -13.56
CA ARG A 21 4.59 5.86 -12.60
C ARG A 21 3.64 4.66 -12.68
N ARG A 22 3.52 3.98 -13.83
CA ARG A 22 2.72 2.76 -13.98
C ARG A 22 3.20 1.63 -13.05
N TRP A 23 4.50 1.54 -12.79
CA TRP A 23 5.08 0.53 -11.89
C TRP A 23 4.47 0.54 -10.48
N ARG A 24 3.96 1.70 -10.04
CA ARG A 24 3.27 1.83 -8.75
C ARG A 24 2.05 0.89 -8.63
N VAL A 25 1.38 0.59 -9.75
CA VAL A 25 0.24 -0.34 -9.82
C VAL A 25 0.70 -1.78 -9.57
N GLU A 26 1.80 -2.20 -10.19
CA GLU A 26 2.37 -3.54 -9.96
C GLU A 26 2.84 -3.72 -8.51
N GLU A 27 3.49 -2.70 -7.95
CA GLU A 27 3.85 -2.69 -6.52
C GLU A 27 2.61 -2.73 -5.62
N ALA A 28 1.48 -2.15 -6.04
CA ALA A 28 0.22 -2.28 -5.32
C ALA A 28 -0.30 -3.71 -5.34
N PHE A 29 -0.30 -4.38 -6.50
CA PHE A 29 -0.70 -5.79 -6.59
C PHE A 29 0.19 -6.71 -5.74
N LYS A 30 1.51 -6.52 -5.77
CA LYS A 30 2.44 -7.28 -4.92
C LYS A 30 2.11 -7.10 -3.44
N ARG A 31 1.83 -5.87 -2.99
CA ARG A 31 1.45 -5.60 -1.61
C ARG A 31 0.11 -6.21 -1.25
N ILE A 32 -0.91 -6.09 -2.10
CA ILE A 32 -2.23 -6.65 -1.86
C ILE A 32 -2.15 -8.17 -1.68
N LYS A 33 -1.41 -8.85 -2.55
CA LYS A 33 -1.20 -10.30 -2.45
C LYS A 33 -0.38 -10.68 -1.22
N HIS A 34 0.82 -10.13 -1.06
CA HIS A 34 1.78 -10.60 -0.06
C HIS A 34 1.62 -9.99 1.33
N ARG A 35 1.27 -8.70 1.43
CA ARG A 35 1.20 -7.97 2.72
C ARG A 35 -0.21 -7.93 3.28
N LEU A 36 -1.21 -7.71 2.43
CA LEU A 36 -2.62 -7.71 2.84
C LEU A 36 -3.24 -9.11 2.84
N ARG A 37 -2.49 -10.14 2.41
CA ARG A 37 -2.91 -11.55 2.34
C ARG A 37 -4.29 -11.69 1.70
N LEU A 38 -4.38 -11.31 0.42
CA LEU A 38 -5.62 -11.37 -0.35
C LEU A 38 -6.29 -12.75 -0.27
N GLU A 39 -5.48 -13.80 -0.36
CA GLU A 39 -5.93 -15.20 -0.37
C GLU A 39 -6.39 -15.70 1.02
N ALA A 40 -6.04 -14.98 2.10
CA ALA A 40 -6.52 -15.27 3.45
C ALA A 40 -7.85 -14.54 3.70
N ALA A 41 -8.91 -15.04 3.06
CA ALA A 41 -10.27 -14.56 3.26
C ALA A 41 -10.73 -14.84 4.70
N THR A 42 -11.42 -13.88 5.31
CA THR A 42 -11.97 -14.02 6.68
C THR A 42 -13.45 -14.45 6.71
N GLY A 43 -14.13 -14.45 5.57
CA GLY A 43 -15.52 -14.84 5.44
C GLY A 43 -15.73 -15.93 4.41
N LEU A 44 -16.77 -16.74 4.62
CA LEU A 44 -17.12 -17.88 3.78
C LEU A 44 -17.98 -17.51 2.57
N THR A 45 -18.59 -16.32 2.57
CA THR A 45 -19.46 -15.85 1.49
C THR A 45 -18.72 -14.93 0.53
N HIS A 46 -19.15 -14.91 -0.73
CA HIS A 46 -18.63 -13.99 -1.74
C HIS A 46 -18.70 -12.52 -1.29
N LEU A 47 -19.82 -12.13 -0.67
CA LEU A 47 -20.01 -10.78 -0.15
C LEU A 47 -18.99 -10.44 0.96
N ALA A 48 -18.76 -11.36 1.90
CA ALA A 48 -17.78 -11.15 2.96
C ALA A 48 -16.35 -11.03 2.41
N PHE A 49 -16.02 -11.81 1.37
CA PHE A 49 -14.75 -11.68 0.67
C PHE A 49 -14.59 -10.31 0.00
N GLN A 50 -15.60 -9.85 -0.75
CA GLN A 50 -15.58 -8.54 -1.40
C GLN A 50 -15.38 -7.40 -0.38
N GLN A 51 -15.96 -7.53 0.81
CA GLN A 51 -15.86 -6.53 1.87
C GLN A 51 -14.51 -6.52 2.57
N ASP A 52 -13.96 -7.69 2.91
CA ASP A 52 -12.60 -7.81 3.45
C ASP A 52 -11.58 -7.26 2.44
N PHE A 53 -11.78 -7.54 1.14
CA PHE A 53 -10.97 -6.97 0.08
C PHE A 53 -11.08 -5.43 0.01
N ALA A 54 -12.30 -4.89 -0.02
CA ALA A 54 -12.52 -3.45 -0.05
C ALA A 54 -11.92 -2.74 1.17
N ALA A 55 -12.04 -3.31 2.36
CA ALA A 55 -11.44 -2.78 3.58
C ALA A 55 -9.90 -2.77 3.52
N LYS A 56 -9.29 -3.84 2.99
CA LYS A 56 -7.83 -3.94 2.77
C LYS A 56 -7.34 -2.86 1.80
N VAL A 57 -8.04 -2.65 0.69
CA VAL A 57 -7.71 -1.62 -0.31
C VAL A 57 -7.89 -0.22 0.26
N LEU A 58 -8.99 0.04 0.97
CA LEU A 58 -9.26 1.33 1.61
C LEU A 58 -8.19 1.67 2.66
N ALA A 59 -7.78 0.70 3.48
CA ALA A 59 -6.68 0.90 4.43
C ALA A 59 -5.35 1.24 3.74
N ASP A 60 -5.03 0.58 2.61
CA ASP A 60 -3.84 0.89 1.82
C ASP A 60 -3.88 2.32 1.25
N ASN A 61 -5.05 2.73 0.77
CA ASN A 61 -5.29 4.06 0.22
C ASN A 61 -5.21 5.16 1.28
N LEU A 62 -5.84 4.97 2.45
CA LEU A 62 -5.76 5.91 3.57
C LEU A 62 -4.31 6.11 4.03
N HIS A 63 -3.55 5.03 4.14
CA HIS A 63 -2.12 5.12 4.44
C HIS A 63 -1.33 5.88 3.36
N ALA A 64 -1.63 5.63 2.08
CA ALA A 64 -1.00 6.35 0.98
C ALA A 64 -1.32 7.86 1.01
N LEU A 65 -2.56 8.23 1.31
CA LEU A 65 -2.98 9.62 1.48
C LEU A 65 -2.25 10.28 2.65
N LEU A 66 -2.22 9.64 3.83
CA LEU A 66 -1.48 10.13 4.99
C LEU A 66 0.01 10.36 4.70
N THR A 67 0.60 9.54 3.84
CA THR A 67 1.99 9.67 3.42
C THR A 67 2.18 10.81 2.41
N ALA A 68 1.18 11.07 1.56
CA ALA A 68 1.23 12.11 0.52
C ALA A 68 0.89 13.51 1.05
N THR A 69 0.06 13.63 2.08
CA THR A 69 -0.32 14.90 2.72
C THR A 69 0.76 15.45 3.65
N LEU A 70 1.91 14.77 3.78
CA LEU A 70 3.06 15.24 4.54
C LEU A 70 3.85 16.25 3.68
N PRO A 71 3.90 17.54 4.05
CA PRO A 71 4.65 18.52 3.28
C PRO A 71 6.14 18.18 3.32
N ALA A 72 6.79 18.15 2.16
CA ALA A 72 8.24 17.95 2.08
C ALA A 72 9.02 19.15 2.65
N ASP A 73 8.42 20.34 2.63
CA ASP A 73 9.14 21.62 2.85
C ASP A 73 8.95 22.23 4.26
N ASP A 74 7.81 22.03 4.93
CA ASP A 74 7.52 22.62 6.26
C ASP A 74 7.79 21.69 7.45
N THR A 75 8.25 20.47 7.18
CA THR A 75 8.42 19.46 8.22
C THR A 75 9.89 19.42 8.66
N PRO A 76 10.21 19.44 9.98
CA PRO A 76 11.60 19.40 10.43
C PRO A 76 12.37 18.23 9.78
N PRO A 77 13.68 18.37 9.51
CA PRO A 77 14.46 17.43 8.68
C PRO A 77 14.40 15.97 9.17
N ALA A 78 14.23 15.76 10.48
CA ALA A 78 14.03 14.43 11.08
C ALA A 78 12.69 13.77 10.66
N GLN A 79 11.66 14.57 10.42
CA GLN A 79 10.34 14.13 10.00
C GLN A 79 10.21 14.00 8.47
N ALA A 80 10.88 14.85 7.69
CA ALA A 80 10.97 14.71 6.23
C ALA A 80 11.63 13.39 5.82
N ALA A 81 12.58 12.90 6.64
CA ALA A 81 13.19 11.58 6.51
C ALA A 81 12.35 10.44 7.13
N SER A 82 11.05 10.61 7.36
CA SER A 82 10.21 9.61 8.01
C SER A 82 8.85 9.47 7.34
N ARG A 83 8.31 8.25 7.30
CA ARG A 83 6.95 7.98 6.80
C ARG A 83 6.12 7.27 7.87
N PRO A 84 4.79 7.43 7.87
CA PRO A 84 3.93 6.59 8.70
C PRO A 84 4.24 5.10 8.50
N ASN A 85 4.16 4.31 9.57
CA ASN A 85 4.40 2.87 9.50
C ASN A 85 3.23 2.19 8.78
N ARG A 86 3.45 1.75 7.54
CA ARG A 86 2.42 1.08 6.73
C ARG A 86 1.86 -0.18 7.37
N THR A 87 2.73 -1.03 7.92
CA THR A 87 2.31 -2.31 8.51
C THR A 87 1.40 -2.06 9.70
N TYR A 88 1.78 -1.09 10.54
CA TYR A 88 0.96 -0.65 11.66
C TYR A 88 -0.37 -0.05 11.17
N ALA A 89 -0.33 0.84 10.17
CA ALA A 89 -1.52 1.48 9.61
C ALA A 89 -2.57 0.48 9.11
N ILE A 90 -2.13 -0.53 8.36
CA ILE A 90 -3.00 -1.60 7.86
C ILE A 90 -3.63 -2.37 9.03
N GLY A 91 -2.83 -2.72 10.04
CA GLY A 91 -3.32 -3.44 11.22
C GLY A 91 -4.33 -2.63 12.03
N ALA A 92 -4.08 -1.33 12.22
CA ALA A 92 -4.93 -0.44 13.00
C ALA A 92 -6.25 -0.07 12.29
N LEU A 93 -6.22 0.12 10.96
CA LEU A 93 -7.41 0.49 10.19
C LEU A 93 -8.37 -0.68 9.98
N ARG A 94 -7.87 -1.91 9.87
CA ARG A 94 -8.69 -3.10 9.56
C ARG A 94 -9.91 -3.30 10.49
N PRO A 95 -9.77 -3.34 11.83
CA PRO A 95 -10.92 -3.55 12.71
C PRO A 95 -11.94 -2.39 12.65
N ILE A 96 -11.48 -1.17 12.43
CA ILE A 96 -12.33 0.03 12.31
C ILE A 96 -13.16 -0.04 11.03
N LEU A 97 -12.53 -0.33 9.89
CA LEU A 97 -13.22 -0.40 8.61
C LEU A 97 -14.27 -1.52 8.55
N VAL A 98 -14.01 -2.64 9.23
CA VAL A 98 -15.03 -3.71 9.39
C VAL A 98 -16.17 -3.24 10.31
N GLY A 99 -15.86 -2.55 11.42
CA GLY A 99 -16.84 -2.01 12.36
C GLY A 99 -17.72 -0.88 11.80
N CYS A 100 -17.18 -0.07 10.88
CA CYS A 100 -17.88 1.01 10.16
C CYS A 100 -19.18 0.54 9.50
N ARG A 101 -19.26 -0.72 9.09
CA ARG A 101 -20.46 -1.29 8.46
C ARG A 101 -21.67 -1.37 9.41
N LEU A 102 -21.43 -1.45 10.72
CA LEU A 102 -22.47 -1.59 11.73
C LEU A 102 -22.93 -0.23 12.26
N ARG A 103 -22.01 0.73 12.44
CA ARG A 103 -22.30 2.08 12.97
C ARG A 103 -21.35 3.12 12.38
N ALA A 104 -21.81 3.85 11.36
CA ALA A 104 -20.99 4.81 10.63
C ALA A 104 -20.48 5.98 11.51
N SER A 105 -21.33 6.56 12.36
CA SER A 105 -20.96 7.74 13.17
C SER A 105 -19.85 7.44 14.19
N ALA A 106 -20.03 6.42 15.03
CA ALA A 106 -19.01 5.98 15.99
C ALA A 106 -17.70 5.55 15.31
N CYS A 107 -17.79 5.11 14.05
CA CYS A 107 -16.61 4.73 13.29
C CYS A 107 -15.79 5.93 12.80
N LEU A 108 -16.42 7.07 12.48
CA LEU A 108 -15.69 8.26 12.01
C LEU A 108 -14.78 8.84 13.11
N ASP A 109 -15.25 8.87 14.36
CA ASP A 109 -14.44 9.30 15.51
C ASP A 109 -13.26 8.36 15.74
N ALA A 110 -13.53 7.05 15.73
CA ALA A 110 -12.50 6.02 15.88
C ALA A 110 -11.47 6.07 14.74
N LEU A 111 -11.92 6.28 13.50
CA LEU A 111 -11.09 6.42 12.32
C LEU A 111 -10.19 7.65 12.43
N THR A 112 -10.74 8.79 12.83
CA THR A 112 -9.97 10.03 13.03
C THR A 112 -8.90 9.83 14.11
N SER A 113 -9.26 9.20 15.22
CA SER A 113 -8.32 8.86 16.30
C SER A 113 -7.19 7.95 15.81
N VAL A 114 -7.50 6.88 15.08
CA VAL A 114 -6.49 5.97 14.55
C VAL A 114 -5.61 6.60 13.48
N LEU A 115 -6.17 7.43 12.59
CA LEU A 115 -5.35 8.18 11.62
C LEU A 115 -4.33 9.09 12.33
N ASN A 116 -4.73 9.74 13.43
CA ASN A 116 -3.82 10.53 14.25
C ASN A 116 -2.70 9.68 14.87
N VAL A 117 -3.02 8.48 15.37
CA VAL A 117 -1.99 7.57 15.91
C VAL A 117 -1.04 7.12 14.80
N ILE A 118 -1.57 6.72 13.64
CA ILE A 118 -0.77 6.30 12.47
C ILE A 118 0.17 7.43 12.01
N ALA A 119 -0.31 8.67 12.00
CA ALA A 119 0.51 9.83 11.63
C ALA A 119 1.71 10.03 12.58
N ARG A 120 1.57 9.64 13.86
CA ARG A 120 2.63 9.69 14.88
C ARG A 120 3.53 8.46 14.86
N THR A 121 3.00 7.29 14.51
CA THR A 121 3.79 6.06 14.38
C THR A 121 4.60 6.07 13.08
N ARG A 122 5.82 6.59 13.14
CA ARG A 122 6.68 6.77 11.95
C ARG A 122 7.84 5.78 11.88
N CYS A 123 8.21 5.43 10.66
CA CYS A 123 9.43 4.71 10.31
C CYS A 123 10.41 5.68 9.65
N ARG A 124 11.65 5.69 10.14
CA ARG A 124 12.74 6.47 9.54
C ARG A 124 13.16 5.86 8.20
N ILE A 125 13.28 6.72 7.20
CA ILE A 125 13.83 6.46 5.87
C ILE A 125 15.27 6.99 5.88
N GLN A 126 16.23 6.12 5.61
CA GLN A 126 17.62 6.53 5.41
C GLN A 126 17.88 6.69 3.92
N SER A 127 18.12 7.92 3.47
CA SER A 127 18.53 8.22 2.10
C SER A 127 19.87 7.54 1.80
N GLY A 128 19.99 6.90 0.64
CA GLY A 128 21.24 6.26 0.19
C GLY A 128 21.54 4.86 0.76
N ARG A 129 20.66 4.30 1.60
CA ARG A 129 20.83 2.92 2.09
C ARG A 129 20.53 1.92 0.97
N SER A 130 21.57 1.38 0.36
CA SER A 130 21.48 0.24 -0.55
C SER A 130 21.99 -1.02 0.14
N TYR A 131 21.28 -2.13 0.00
CA TYR A 131 21.77 -3.44 0.38
C TYR A 131 22.22 -4.17 -0.88
N PRO A 132 23.51 -4.56 -0.99
CA PRO A 132 23.96 -5.35 -2.13
C PRO A 132 23.15 -6.64 -2.17
N ARG A 133 22.49 -6.89 -3.30
CA ARG A 133 21.78 -8.15 -3.52
C ARG A 133 22.83 -9.20 -3.85
N PHE A 134 23.22 -10.00 -2.86
CA PHE A 134 24.02 -11.19 -3.14
C PHE A 134 23.23 -12.10 -4.08
N PRO A 135 23.85 -12.63 -5.15
CA PRO A 135 23.21 -13.57 -6.03
C PRO A 135 22.86 -14.82 -5.22
N ARG A 136 21.59 -14.95 -4.84
CA ARG A 136 21.06 -16.19 -4.28
C ARG A 136 20.71 -17.09 -5.44
N ILE A 137 21.32 -18.27 -5.48
CA ILE A 137 20.77 -19.38 -6.26
C ILE A 137 19.36 -19.58 -5.71
N LYS A 138 18.34 -19.24 -6.50
CA LYS A 138 16.96 -19.56 -6.11
C LYS A 138 16.95 -21.08 -5.96
N PRO A 139 16.61 -21.63 -4.77
CA PRO A 139 16.38 -23.06 -4.70
C PRO A 139 15.38 -23.38 -5.80
N HIS A 140 15.70 -24.37 -6.65
CA HIS A 140 14.70 -24.91 -7.56
C HIS A 140 13.50 -25.25 -6.70
N THR A 141 12.39 -24.55 -6.93
CA THR A 141 11.13 -24.89 -6.31
C THR A 141 10.85 -26.33 -6.69
N TYR A 142 11.00 -27.25 -5.74
CA TYR A 142 10.51 -28.61 -5.92
C TYR A 142 9.03 -28.45 -6.23
N PHE A 143 8.64 -28.79 -7.45
CA PHE A 143 7.26 -28.78 -7.88
C PHE A 143 6.49 -29.67 -6.90
N ALA A 144 5.79 -29.05 -5.95
CA ALA A 144 4.82 -29.73 -5.11
C ALA A 144 3.61 -30.05 -5.99
N TYR A 145 3.73 -31.11 -6.79
CA TYR A 145 2.58 -31.90 -7.17
C TYR A 145 1.89 -32.39 -5.89
N LYS A 146 0.56 -32.36 -5.91
CA LYS A 146 -0.36 -32.65 -4.82
C LYS A 146 0.07 -33.86 -3.97
N LEU A 147 -0.05 -33.73 -2.66
CA LEU A 147 -0.44 -34.86 -1.81
C LEU A 147 -1.83 -34.53 -1.27
N CYS A 148 -2.83 -35.12 -1.93
CA CYS A 148 -4.08 -35.42 -1.26
C CYS A 148 -3.77 -36.43 -0.15
N CYS A 149 -4.11 -36.07 1.09
CA CYS A 149 -4.67 -36.93 2.13
C CYS A 149 -5.37 -35.99 3.12
#